data_AF-A0A2N1QKS3-F1
#
_entry.id   AF-A0A2N1QKS3-F1
#
_cell.length_a   1.000
_cell.length_b   1.000
_cell.length_c   1.000
_cell.angle_alpha   90.00
_cell.angle_beta   90.00
_cell.angle_gamma   90.00
#
_symmetry.space_group_name_H-M   'P 1'
#
loop_
_entity.id
_entity.type
_entity.pdbx_description
1 polymer ?
#
loop_
_entity_poly.entity_id
_entity_poly.type
_entity_poly.pdbx_seq_one_letter_code
_entity_poly.pdbx_strand_id
1 'polypeptide(L)'
;MKKIIALFTSIFLFGTMIACTLQTTTTTTISTTTQTTTETTTTLSELSTPTNLAVTDNIVTFDVVDNANKYKLFVYDTLDTELRNFNVTSGFDLLLLLTPGTYHLRIKATAPNYLDSPLSDSIETIIVDPDMTSLLVGDDMNDFQYVRWIGRTFYNPLESAKYFFFTASGLEVGFYGTELKVSFKASNYNVTGKQAYLVALIDGQEDPTQGTTIVLNQASAEYTIVSGLEEGFHTVKILKRSEASDSNTAVTQIKTDGHFTNAPMPKSFSVQFIAASSSTGYGNLGNSSVPKSTDNSHGLLAFAYLTTYLLDAEISIFSASGWGVSRGYNTGGAISATQNIPAAYEYYAINGSNSVYTEPGLWNDSDFEPDVIVVNLGTNDFNASGYNSMSAENKKIMSDKFVADYTAFLQVLNNTHPNAKIIVAYGLMGEAVTVGPFTITAIENANASIGETKVYPFIMEAAGTPPNPFGSNYHPNVGTSKNVAEDLAALINELTGREIVRTMISGSN
;
A
#
# COMPACT_ATOMS: atom_id res chain seq x y z
N MET A 1 -26.11 -33.01 14.53
CA MET A 1 -25.81 -33.90 15.68
C MET A 1 -24.38 -33.62 16.15
N LYS A 2 -24.22 -33.29 17.45
CA LYS A 2 -23.07 -33.33 18.40
C LYS A 2 -21.62 -33.33 17.84
N LYS A 3 -20.66 -32.55 18.38
CA LYS A 3 -20.19 -32.37 19.78
C LYS A 3 -19.51 -30.98 19.96
N ILE A 4 -19.87 -30.12 20.91
CA ILE A 4 -19.46 -29.95 22.33
C ILE A 4 -17.96 -29.66 22.56
N ILE A 5 -17.68 -28.41 22.97
CA ILE A 5 -16.46 -27.87 23.61
C ILE A 5 -16.88 -27.38 25.00
N ALA A 6 -16.05 -27.63 26.03
CA ALA A 6 -16.26 -27.17 27.40
C ALA A 6 -15.19 -26.14 27.80
N LEU A 7 -15.66 -25.07 28.45
CA LEU A 7 -14.94 -23.91 28.96
C LEU A 7 -14.80 -24.05 30.48
N PHE A 8 -13.69 -23.61 31.08
CA PHE A 8 -13.63 -23.30 32.51
C PHE A 8 -12.75 -22.08 32.80
N THR A 9 -13.39 -21.08 33.41
CA THR A 9 -12.84 -19.88 34.06
C THR A 9 -12.97 -20.03 35.57
N SER A 10 -11.99 -19.53 36.34
CA SER A 10 -12.25 -19.08 37.71
C SER A 10 -11.20 -18.09 38.22
N ILE A 11 -11.72 -16.96 38.68
CA ILE A 11 -11.09 -15.83 39.37
C ILE A 11 -11.19 -16.08 40.89
N PHE A 12 -10.16 -15.71 41.67
CA PHE A 12 -10.23 -15.70 43.14
C PHE A 12 -10.11 -14.27 43.69
N LEU A 13 -10.98 -13.97 44.66
CA LEU A 13 -11.09 -12.71 45.40
C LEU A 13 -10.59 -12.90 46.85
N PHE A 14 -10.03 -11.83 47.42
CA PHE A 14 -9.47 -11.70 48.77
C PHE A 14 -10.51 -11.70 49.91
N GLY A 15 -10.08 -12.06 51.12
CA GLY A 15 -10.77 -11.77 52.39
C GLY A 15 -9.90 -12.02 53.63
N THR A 16 -9.64 -10.95 54.39
CA THR A 16 -8.85 -10.82 55.63
C THR A 16 -9.64 -11.14 56.92
N MET A 17 -8.96 -11.55 58.02
CA MET A 17 -8.94 -10.89 59.36
C MET A 17 -8.53 -11.80 60.55
N ILE A 18 -7.45 -11.39 61.24
CA ILE A 18 -7.18 -11.20 62.70
C ILE A 18 -7.58 -12.25 63.77
N ALA A 19 -6.60 -12.67 64.60
CA ALA A 19 -6.54 -12.66 66.10
C ALA A 19 -5.30 -13.46 66.59
N CYS A 20 -4.26 -12.89 67.23
CA CYS A 20 -4.05 -12.41 68.61
C CYS A 20 -3.94 -13.48 69.74
N THR A 21 -2.68 -13.73 70.15
CA THR A 21 -2.10 -14.11 71.48
C THR A 21 -2.56 -15.35 72.26
N LEU A 22 -1.60 -16.18 72.70
CA LEU A 22 -1.15 -16.27 74.11
C LEU A 22 0.08 -17.19 74.30
N GLN A 23 0.99 -16.81 75.20
CA GLN A 23 2.22 -17.52 75.60
C GLN A 23 1.91 -18.77 76.44
N THR A 24 2.75 -19.80 76.30
CA THR A 24 3.17 -20.65 77.43
C THR A 24 4.62 -21.11 77.23
N THR A 25 5.40 -21.01 78.31
CA THR A 25 6.79 -21.42 78.46
C THR A 25 6.90 -22.89 78.85
N THR A 26 7.82 -23.63 78.24
CA THR A 26 8.39 -24.86 78.82
C THR A 26 9.88 -24.92 78.56
N THR A 27 10.63 -24.93 79.67
CA THR A 27 12.08 -25.12 79.74
C THR A 27 12.39 -26.61 79.58
N THR A 28 13.32 -26.97 78.70
CA THR A 28 13.98 -28.29 78.78
C THR A 28 15.46 -28.14 78.47
N THR A 29 16.24 -28.43 79.50
CA THR A 29 17.69 -28.45 79.57
C THR A 29 18.24 -29.51 78.63
N ILE A 30 19.06 -29.14 77.65
CA ILE A 30 19.81 -30.08 76.82
C ILE A 30 21.27 -30.06 77.28
N SER A 31 21.71 -31.21 77.76
CA SER A 31 23.10 -31.48 78.14
C SER A 31 24.01 -31.42 76.92
N THR A 32 25.09 -30.65 77.04
CA THR A 32 26.20 -30.54 76.09
C THR A 32 26.98 -31.84 76.00
N THR A 33 27.10 -32.39 74.78
CA THR A 33 28.17 -33.31 74.41
C THR A 33 28.95 -32.66 73.28
N THR A 34 30.18 -32.23 73.58
CA THR A 34 31.10 -31.60 72.64
C THR A 34 31.60 -32.65 71.65
N GLN A 35 31.12 -32.63 70.41
CA GLN A 35 31.80 -33.29 69.28
C GLN A 35 32.51 -32.21 68.47
N THR A 36 33.83 -32.17 68.63
CA THR A 36 34.73 -31.41 67.77
C THR A 36 34.64 -31.99 66.36
N THR A 37 33.85 -31.36 65.49
CA THR A 37 33.89 -31.59 64.05
C THR A 37 34.86 -30.58 63.46
N THR A 38 35.99 -31.07 62.97
CA THR A 38 36.95 -30.29 62.19
C THR A 38 36.28 -29.92 60.87
N GLU A 39 35.72 -28.71 60.75
CA GLU A 39 35.31 -28.16 59.46
C GLU A 39 36.55 -28.02 58.58
N THR A 40 36.73 -28.97 57.67
CA THR A 40 37.69 -28.82 56.58
C THR A 40 37.04 -27.87 55.59
N THR A 41 37.41 -26.59 55.62
CA THR A 41 37.04 -25.61 54.59
C THR A 41 37.76 -26.01 53.31
N THR A 42 37.14 -26.86 52.50
CA THR A 42 37.54 -27.04 51.10
C THR A 42 37.29 -25.73 50.36
N THR A 43 38.35 -24.95 50.16
CA THR A 43 38.33 -23.78 49.29
C THR A 43 38.07 -24.24 47.87
N LEU A 44 36.95 -23.83 47.28
CA LEU A 44 36.62 -24.15 45.89
C LEU A 44 37.67 -23.52 44.96
N SER A 45 38.05 -24.25 43.91
CA SER A 45 38.93 -23.71 42.86
C SER A 45 38.14 -22.77 41.94
N GLU A 46 38.79 -21.73 41.41
CA GLU A 46 38.19 -20.78 40.45
C GLU A 46 38.34 -21.30 39.02
N LEU A 47 37.29 -21.15 38.22
CA LEU A 47 37.31 -21.52 36.80
C LEU A 47 38.16 -20.53 36.00
N SER A 48 38.80 -21.03 34.93
CA SER A 48 39.48 -20.15 33.97
C SER A 48 38.47 -19.29 33.20
N THR A 49 38.87 -18.09 32.78
CA THR A 49 38.02 -17.21 31.96
C THR A 49 37.90 -17.77 30.55
N PRO A 50 36.70 -17.85 29.93
CA PRO A 50 36.58 -18.22 28.52
C PRO A 50 37.34 -17.24 27.62
N THR A 51 38.05 -17.77 26.62
CA THR A 51 38.85 -17.00 25.66
C THR A 51 38.24 -17.06 24.26
N ASN A 52 38.73 -16.22 23.35
CA ASN A 52 38.28 -16.18 21.94
C ASN A 52 36.77 -15.96 21.78
N LEU A 53 36.17 -15.13 22.63
CA LEU A 53 34.79 -14.69 22.47
C LEU A 53 34.67 -13.90 21.16
N ALA A 54 33.83 -14.37 20.24
CA ALA A 54 33.56 -13.74 18.97
C ALA A 54 32.11 -13.97 18.55
N VAL A 55 31.58 -13.09 17.71
CA VAL A 55 30.28 -13.26 17.05
C VAL A 55 30.49 -13.16 15.55
N THR A 56 29.90 -14.10 14.81
CA THR A 56 29.89 -14.09 13.33
C THR A 56 28.53 -14.55 12.89
N ASP A 57 27.84 -13.76 12.04
CA ASP A 57 26.47 -14.02 11.59
C ASP A 57 25.50 -14.31 12.75
N ASN A 58 25.52 -13.47 13.79
CA ASN A 58 24.79 -13.63 15.07
C ASN A 58 25.17 -14.85 15.92
N ILE A 59 26.06 -15.73 15.45
CA ILE A 59 26.48 -16.92 16.19
C ILE A 59 27.61 -16.54 17.16
N VAL A 60 27.35 -16.70 18.47
CA VAL A 60 28.36 -16.50 19.50
C VAL A 60 29.25 -17.74 19.64
N THR A 61 30.56 -17.54 19.59
CA THR A 61 31.57 -18.59 19.76
C THR A 61 32.61 -18.18 20.80
N PHE A 62 33.16 -19.16 21.50
CA PHE A 62 34.20 -19.01 22.52
C PHE A 62 34.81 -20.38 22.86
N ASP A 63 36.01 -20.37 23.44
CA ASP A 63 36.68 -21.57 23.92
C ASP A 63 36.02 -22.10 25.20
N VAL A 64 35.81 -23.42 25.25
CA VAL A 64 35.27 -24.09 26.42
C VAL A 64 36.31 -24.17 27.54
N VAL A 65 35.84 -23.98 28.78
CA VAL A 65 36.66 -24.02 30.00
C VAL A 65 36.51 -25.38 30.67
N ASP A 66 37.62 -26.00 31.05
CA ASP A 66 37.64 -27.26 31.79
C ASP A 66 36.85 -27.14 33.10
N ASN A 67 36.03 -28.16 33.40
CA ASN A 67 35.15 -28.23 34.57
C ASN A 67 33.99 -27.22 34.59
N ALA A 68 33.80 -26.40 33.55
CA ALA A 68 32.63 -25.54 33.43
C ALA A 68 31.39 -26.32 32.97
N ASN A 69 30.23 -26.05 33.59
CA ASN A 69 28.96 -26.70 33.21
C ASN A 69 28.02 -25.76 32.44
N LYS A 70 28.17 -24.44 32.61
CA LYS A 70 27.35 -23.41 31.97
C LYS A 70 28.16 -22.16 31.69
N TYR A 71 27.74 -21.41 30.68
CA TYR A 71 28.31 -20.10 30.35
C TYR A 71 27.22 -19.04 30.45
N LYS A 72 27.53 -17.95 31.15
CA LYS A 72 26.66 -16.78 31.23
C LYS A 72 27.20 -15.67 30.33
N LEU A 73 26.43 -15.31 29.32
CA LEU A 73 26.68 -14.18 28.45
C LEU A 73 25.98 -12.95 29.02
N PHE A 74 26.71 -11.87 29.21
CA PHE A 74 26.24 -10.57 29.67
C PHE A 74 26.18 -9.63 28.48
N VAL A 75 25.04 -8.95 28.33
CA VAL A 75 24.72 -8.06 27.21
C VAL A 75 24.56 -6.66 27.75
N TYR A 76 25.30 -5.73 27.17
CA TYR A 76 25.28 -4.31 27.50
C TYR A 76 24.87 -3.50 26.27
N ASP A 77 24.29 -2.33 26.49
CA ASP A 77 24.11 -1.33 25.44
C ASP A 77 25.43 -0.64 25.06
N THR A 78 25.38 0.25 24.08
CA THR A 78 26.55 1.02 23.60
C THR A 78 27.07 2.04 24.63
N LEU A 79 26.37 2.23 25.75
CA LEU A 79 26.77 3.08 26.88
C LEU A 79 27.26 2.24 28.08
N ASP A 80 27.56 0.96 27.86
CA ASP A 80 28.01 -0.02 28.86
C ASP A 80 27.03 -0.26 30.02
N THR A 81 25.74 -0.01 29.80
CA THR A 81 24.69 -0.37 30.77
C THR A 81 24.27 -1.82 30.57
N GLU A 82 24.35 -2.65 31.62
CA GLU A 82 23.92 -4.05 31.55
C GLU A 82 22.41 -4.12 31.28
N LEU A 83 22.05 -4.73 30.15
CA LEU A 83 20.66 -4.93 29.77
C LEU A 83 20.12 -6.22 30.40
N ARG A 84 20.79 -7.33 30.11
CA ARG A 84 20.43 -8.70 30.56
C ARG A 84 21.63 -9.64 30.50
N ASN A 85 21.47 -10.81 31.10
CA ASN A 85 22.35 -11.95 30.89
C ASN A 85 21.57 -13.23 30.58
N PHE A 86 22.21 -14.12 29.81
CA PHE A 86 21.63 -15.37 29.31
C PHE A 86 22.57 -16.54 29.52
N ASN A 87 22.03 -17.75 29.67
CA ASN A 87 22.84 -18.95 29.58
C ASN A 87 22.94 -19.36 28.11
N VAL A 88 24.15 -19.53 27.60
CA VAL A 88 24.41 -19.89 26.20
C VAL A 88 25.41 -21.04 26.09
N THR A 89 25.51 -21.62 24.90
CA THR A 89 26.59 -22.53 24.48
C THR A 89 27.38 -21.89 23.35
N SER A 90 28.63 -22.29 23.16
CA SER A 90 29.40 -21.90 21.97
C SER A 90 28.66 -22.42 20.72
N GLY A 91 28.46 -21.57 19.72
CA GLY A 91 27.63 -21.83 18.54
C GLY A 91 26.16 -21.41 18.67
N PHE A 92 25.76 -20.65 19.70
CA PHE A 92 24.37 -20.23 19.89
C PHE A 92 24.03 -18.99 19.03
N ASP A 93 22.82 -18.96 18.45
CA ASP A 93 22.32 -17.82 17.68
C ASP A 93 21.69 -16.74 18.57
N LEU A 94 22.35 -15.59 18.66
CA LEU A 94 21.94 -14.49 19.52
C LEU A 94 20.65 -13.79 19.07
N LEU A 95 20.22 -13.94 17.82
CA LEU A 95 18.96 -13.37 17.33
C LEU A 95 17.73 -13.99 18.04
N LEU A 96 17.88 -15.19 18.62
CA LEU A 96 16.84 -15.83 19.44
C LEU A 96 16.62 -15.14 20.81
N LEU A 97 17.53 -14.26 21.22
CA LEU A 97 17.53 -13.62 22.54
C LEU A 97 17.52 -12.09 22.47
N LEU A 98 18.08 -11.54 21.39
CA LEU A 98 18.31 -10.12 21.20
C LEU A 98 17.62 -9.64 19.92
N THR A 99 17.09 -8.42 19.96
CA THR A 99 16.67 -7.71 18.75
C THR A 99 17.88 -7.27 17.94
N PRO A 100 17.73 -6.98 16.64
CA PRO A 100 18.81 -6.36 15.87
C PRO A 100 19.30 -5.07 16.51
N GLY A 101 20.62 -4.84 16.50
CA GLY A 101 21.25 -3.70 17.17
C GLY A 101 22.72 -3.92 17.50
N THR A 102 23.37 -2.87 18.00
CA THR A 102 24.77 -2.93 18.46
C THR A 102 24.82 -3.18 19.96
N TYR A 103 25.66 -4.13 20.38
CA TYR A 103 25.79 -4.55 21.78
C TYR A 103 27.25 -4.76 22.16
N HIS A 104 27.56 -4.54 23.44
CA HIS A 104 28.80 -5.04 24.03
C HIS A 104 28.52 -6.36 24.77
N LEU A 105 29.39 -7.36 24.58
CA LEU A 105 29.22 -8.70 25.13
C LEU A 105 30.41 -9.09 26.00
N ARG A 106 30.12 -9.75 27.13
CA ARG A 106 31.12 -10.39 28.00
C ARG A 106 30.63 -11.76 28.42
N ILE A 107 31.54 -12.69 28.66
CA ILE A 107 31.16 -14.06 29.05
C ILE A 107 31.94 -14.55 30.26
N LYS A 108 31.33 -15.42 31.06
CA LYS A 108 32.03 -16.17 32.12
C LYS A 108 31.56 -17.62 32.22
N ALA A 109 32.44 -18.48 32.71
CA ALA A 109 32.17 -19.88 33.00
C ALA A 109 31.66 -20.08 34.43
N THR A 110 30.72 -21.02 34.61
CA THR A 110 30.12 -21.34 35.91
C THR A 110 29.97 -22.86 36.07
N ALA A 111 30.15 -23.37 37.29
CA ALA A 111 29.96 -24.79 37.59
C ALA A 111 29.58 -25.01 39.07
N PRO A 112 28.82 -26.07 39.38
CA PRO A 112 28.62 -26.49 40.76
C PRO A 112 29.96 -26.84 41.42
N ASN A 113 30.19 -26.38 42.65
CA ASN A 113 31.41 -26.65 43.44
C ASN A 113 32.70 -26.02 42.89
N TYR A 114 32.59 -24.94 42.11
CA TYR A 114 33.71 -24.08 41.72
C TYR A 114 33.35 -22.61 41.99
N LEU A 115 34.35 -21.73 42.10
CA LEU A 115 34.11 -20.29 41.95
C LEU A 115 33.94 -19.98 40.46
N ASP A 116 32.96 -19.14 40.12
CA ASP A 116 32.76 -18.64 38.75
C ASP A 116 34.03 -17.98 38.22
N SER A 117 34.29 -18.08 36.92
CA SER A 117 35.42 -17.35 36.33
C SER A 117 35.20 -15.84 36.39
N PRO A 118 36.27 -15.04 36.29
CA PRO A 118 36.16 -13.64 35.87
C PRO A 118 35.39 -13.50 34.55
N LEU A 119 34.88 -12.29 34.27
CA LEU A 119 34.34 -11.94 32.97
C LEU A 119 35.47 -11.81 31.95
N SER A 120 35.23 -12.25 30.72
CA SER A 120 36.10 -11.96 29.57
C SER A 120 36.26 -10.46 29.33
N ASP A 121 37.19 -10.11 28.46
CA ASP A 121 37.20 -8.78 27.82
C ASP A 121 35.88 -8.54 27.09
N SER A 122 35.52 -7.26 26.93
CA SER A 122 34.34 -6.84 26.18
C SER A 122 34.61 -6.91 24.69
N ILE A 123 33.63 -7.42 23.94
CA ILE A 123 33.60 -7.30 22.48
C ILE A 123 32.40 -6.48 22.05
N GLU A 124 32.55 -5.67 21.02
CA GLU A 124 31.42 -5.05 20.32
C GLU A 124 30.93 -5.98 19.22
N THR A 125 29.62 -6.13 19.08
CA THR A 125 29.00 -6.88 17.98
C THR A 125 27.73 -6.20 17.52
N ILE A 126 27.38 -6.45 16.26
CA ILE A 126 26.09 -6.08 15.69
C ILE A 126 25.29 -7.37 15.53
N ILE A 127 24.09 -7.41 16.11
CA ILE A 127 23.08 -8.42 15.79
C ILE A 127 22.32 -7.90 14.59
N VAL A 128 22.39 -8.63 13.48
CA VAL A 128 21.69 -8.30 12.23
C VAL A 128 20.48 -9.20 12.11
N ASP A 129 19.34 -8.68 11.69
CA ASP A 129 18.29 -9.57 11.20
C ASP A 129 18.67 -9.92 9.74
N PRO A 130 18.87 -11.21 9.40
CA PRO A 130 19.27 -11.63 8.06
C PRO A 130 18.22 -11.30 6.99
N ASP A 131 16.98 -10.98 7.39
CA ASP A 131 15.91 -10.52 6.49
C ASP A 131 15.97 -8.99 6.23
N MET A 132 16.86 -8.26 6.91
CA MET A 132 17.00 -6.81 6.76
C MET A 132 17.72 -6.48 5.46
N THR A 133 16.94 -6.27 4.42
CA THR A 133 17.46 -5.82 3.13
C THR A 133 17.38 -4.29 3.02
N SER A 134 18.43 -3.67 2.46
CA SER A 134 18.43 -2.26 2.06
C SER A 134 18.12 -2.08 0.57
N LEU A 135 17.88 -3.17 -0.14
CA LEU A 135 17.77 -3.23 -1.59
C LEU A 135 16.70 -4.25 -2.01
N LEU A 136 15.65 -3.80 -2.69
CA LEU A 136 14.64 -4.66 -3.29
C LEU A 136 14.85 -4.67 -4.81
N VAL A 137 15.10 -5.85 -5.36
CA VAL A 137 15.28 -6.08 -6.81
C VAL A 137 14.61 -7.37 -7.25
N GLY A 138 14.29 -7.48 -8.54
CA GLY A 138 13.73 -8.71 -9.09
C GLY A 138 12.50 -9.19 -8.32
N ASP A 139 12.57 -10.42 -7.80
CA ASP A 139 11.44 -11.07 -7.12
C ASP A 139 11.12 -10.45 -5.75
N ASP A 140 12.05 -9.73 -5.12
CA ASP A 140 11.79 -8.98 -3.87
C ASP A 140 10.68 -7.94 -4.07
N MET A 141 10.55 -7.40 -5.28
CA MET A 141 9.47 -6.46 -5.61
C MET A 141 8.09 -7.13 -5.65
N ASN A 142 8.00 -8.46 -5.62
CA ASN A 142 6.74 -9.19 -5.51
C ASN A 142 6.44 -9.65 -4.08
N ASP A 143 7.35 -9.42 -3.13
CA ASP A 143 7.10 -9.69 -1.73
C ASP A 143 6.22 -8.60 -1.12
N PHE A 144 4.98 -8.99 -0.77
CA PHE A 144 4.00 -8.10 -0.16
C PHE A 144 4.41 -7.64 1.24
N GLN A 145 5.38 -8.32 1.87
CA GLN A 145 5.99 -7.86 3.10
C GLN A 145 6.68 -6.51 2.86
N TYR A 146 7.44 -6.34 1.78
CA TYR A 146 8.25 -5.15 1.58
C TYR A 146 7.61 -4.09 0.69
N VAL A 147 6.83 -4.49 -0.31
CA VAL A 147 6.21 -3.56 -1.27
C VAL A 147 4.73 -3.82 -1.40
N ARG A 148 3.94 -2.79 -1.10
CA ARG A 148 2.52 -2.78 -1.44
C ARG A 148 2.32 -2.06 -2.77
N TRP A 149 1.90 -2.80 -3.79
CA TRP A 149 1.55 -2.21 -5.09
C TRP A 149 0.11 -1.69 -5.10
N ILE A 150 -0.10 -0.57 -5.79
CA ILE A 150 -1.38 0.11 -5.89
C ILE A 150 -1.83 0.13 -7.36
N GLY A 151 -3.07 -0.30 -7.61
CA GLY A 151 -3.65 -0.44 -8.95
C GLY A 151 -3.20 -1.70 -9.70
N ARG A 152 -3.58 -1.81 -10.98
CA ARG A 152 -3.17 -2.93 -11.84
C ARG A 152 -1.67 -2.86 -12.12
N THR A 153 -0.93 -3.85 -11.66
CA THR A 153 0.53 -3.95 -11.86
C THR A 153 0.91 -5.28 -12.49
N PHE A 154 2.03 -5.30 -13.20
CA PHE A 154 2.52 -6.49 -13.89
C PHE A 154 4.02 -6.64 -13.65
N TYR A 155 4.45 -7.78 -13.11
CA TYR A 155 5.87 -8.10 -13.03
C TYR A 155 6.33 -8.76 -14.34
N ASN A 156 7.29 -8.14 -15.01
CA ASN A 156 7.95 -8.73 -16.16
C ASN A 156 9.26 -9.41 -15.70
N PRO A 157 9.32 -10.75 -15.60
CA PRO A 157 10.52 -11.45 -15.14
C PRO A 157 11.69 -11.34 -16.12
N LEU A 158 11.45 -11.10 -17.41
CA LEU A 158 12.51 -10.93 -18.40
C LEU A 158 13.26 -9.60 -18.24
N GLU A 159 12.58 -8.60 -17.68
CA GLU A 159 13.14 -7.27 -17.45
C GLU A 159 13.45 -7.00 -15.96
N SER A 160 13.13 -7.96 -15.09
CA SER A 160 13.16 -7.79 -13.62
C SER A 160 12.51 -6.47 -13.20
N ALA A 161 11.34 -6.17 -13.78
CA ALA A 161 10.69 -4.88 -13.65
C ALA A 161 9.21 -5.02 -13.29
N LYS A 162 8.75 -4.28 -12.28
CA LYS A 162 7.33 -4.18 -11.94
C LYS A 162 6.71 -2.96 -12.60
N TYR A 163 5.80 -3.19 -13.54
CA TYR A 163 5.06 -2.16 -14.24
C TYR A 163 3.82 -1.72 -13.47
N PHE A 164 3.56 -0.42 -13.51
CA PHE A 164 2.32 0.21 -13.07
C PHE A 164 1.92 1.26 -14.12
N PHE A 165 0.64 1.26 -14.48
CA PHE A 165 0.20 1.83 -15.75
C PHE A 165 -0.66 3.08 -15.58
N PHE A 166 -1.73 2.98 -14.80
CA PHE A 166 -2.78 3.98 -14.77
C PHE A 166 -2.49 5.12 -13.78
N THR A 167 -3.24 6.20 -13.92
CA THR A 167 -3.33 7.25 -12.90
C THR A 167 -3.62 6.65 -11.52
N ALA A 168 -3.02 7.21 -10.48
CA ALA A 168 -3.09 6.75 -9.09
C ALA A 168 -2.56 5.32 -8.83
N SER A 169 -1.95 4.65 -9.81
CA SER A 169 -1.16 3.44 -9.57
C SER A 169 0.25 3.78 -9.07
N GLY A 170 0.88 2.84 -8.39
CA GLY A 170 2.22 3.02 -7.83
C GLY A 170 2.52 2.03 -6.72
N LEU A 171 3.20 2.49 -5.68
CA LEU A 171 3.67 1.62 -4.59
C LEU A 171 3.71 2.33 -3.24
N GLU A 172 3.77 1.54 -2.18
CA GLU A 172 4.02 1.97 -0.82
C GLU A 172 5.02 1.03 -0.14
N VAL A 173 6.01 1.60 0.56
CA VAL A 173 7.06 0.86 1.29
C VAL A 173 7.24 1.44 2.69
N GLY A 174 7.65 0.59 3.63
CA GLY A 174 8.15 1.00 4.94
C GLY A 174 9.66 0.77 5.03
N PHE A 175 10.38 1.65 5.71
CA PHE A 175 11.82 1.48 5.93
C PHE A 175 12.27 2.16 7.22
N TYR A 176 13.40 1.72 7.76
CA TYR A 176 14.18 2.47 8.73
C TYR A 176 15.39 3.08 8.02
N GLY A 177 15.67 4.37 8.22
CA GLY A 177 16.80 5.05 7.60
C GLY A 177 16.54 6.54 7.45
N THR A 178 17.25 7.19 6.52
CA THR A 178 17.11 8.64 6.24
C THR A 178 16.86 8.97 4.77
N GLU A 179 17.02 7.97 3.88
CA GLU A 179 16.92 8.13 2.43
C GLU A 179 16.19 6.95 1.77
N LEU A 180 15.39 7.25 0.74
CA LEU A 180 14.83 6.27 -0.19
C LEU A 180 15.10 6.68 -1.64
N LYS A 181 15.61 5.74 -2.44
CA LYS A 181 15.85 5.87 -3.88
C LYS A 181 15.10 4.80 -4.65
N VAL A 182 14.61 5.13 -5.84
CA VAL A 182 13.91 4.18 -6.71
C VAL A 182 14.40 4.31 -8.15
N SER A 183 14.70 3.17 -8.78
CA SER A 183 15.05 3.10 -10.20
C SER A 183 13.82 2.85 -11.05
N PHE A 184 13.41 3.87 -11.80
CA PHE A 184 12.25 3.81 -12.68
C PHE A 184 12.63 3.59 -14.14
N LYS A 185 11.72 2.98 -14.90
CA LYS A 185 11.67 3.00 -16.36
C LYS A 185 10.45 3.77 -16.83
N ALA A 186 10.55 4.50 -17.93
CA ALA A 186 9.43 5.23 -18.53
C ALA A 186 9.39 5.03 -20.05
N SER A 187 8.21 4.67 -20.59
CA SER A 187 8.04 4.46 -22.04
C SER A 187 8.12 5.76 -22.84
N ASN A 188 7.74 6.89 -22.23
CA ASN A 188 7.91 8.23 -22.82
C ASN A 188 8.66 9.11 -21.82
N TYR A 189 9.94 9.38 -22.11
CA TYR A 189 10.83 10.17 -21.25
C TYR A 189 11.39 11.42 -21.93
N ASN A 190 11.37 11.45 -23.26
CA ASN A 190 11.94 12.54 -24.09
C ASN A 190 10.91 13.29 -24.93
N VAL A 191 9.63 12.88 -24.88
CA VAL A 191 8.53 13.59 -25.54
C VAL A 191 7.91 14.58 -24.55
N THR A 192 8.10 15.87 -24.80
CA THR A 192 7.53 16.95 -23.99
C THR A 192 6.01 16.78 -23.87
N GLY A 193 5.50 16.87 -22.64
CA GLY A 193 4.07 16.71 -22.35
C GLY A 193 3.56 15.27 -22.32
N LYS A 194 4.46 14.28 -22.42
CA LYS A 194 4.16 12.84 -22.27
C LYS A 194 4.94 12.16 -21.14
N GLN A 195 5.98 12.81 -20.60
CA GLN A 195 6.75 12.34 -19.46
C GLN A 195 5.85 12.03 -18.26
N ALA A 196 6.07 10.90 -17.59
CA ALA A 196 5.33 10.56 -16.39
C ALA A 196 5.70 11.49 -15.22
N TYR A 197 4.68 11.96 -14.52
CA TYR A 197 4.83 12.66 -13.24
C TYR A 197 4.36 11.73 -12.13
N LEU A 198 5.15 11.61 -11.08
CA LEU A 198 4.83 10.89 -9.85
C LEU A 198 4.77 11.86 -8.68
N VAL A 199 4.05 11.50 -7.62
CA VAL A 199 4.05 12.22 -6.33
C VAL A 199 4.46 11.25 -5.25
N ALA A 200 5.47 11.62 -4.46
CA ALA A 200 5.91 10.92 -3.27
C ALA A 200 5.32 11.57 -2.02
N LEU A 201 4.66 10.77 -1.20
CA LEU A 201 4.02 11.14 0.05
C LEU A 201 4.71 10.38 1.19
N ILE A 202 5.10 11.09 2.24
CA ILE A 202 5.98 10.59 3.30
C ILE A 202 5.19 10.53 4.61
N ASP A 203 5.45 9.50 5.43
CA ASP A 203 4.98 9.35 6.81
C ASP A 203 3.46 9.53 6.98
N GLY A 204 2.70 8.80 6.17
CA GLY A 204 1.23 8.79 6.23
C GLY A 204 0.56 10.04 5.66
N GLN A 205 1.31 10.93 5.00
CA GLN A 205 0.69 12.03 4.24
C GLN A 205 -0.15 11.48 3.08
N GLU A 206 -1.31 12.08 2.85
CA GLU A 206 -2.29 11.62 1.85
C GLU A 206 -2.74 12.75 0.91
N ASP A 207 -2.50 14.01 1.29
CA ASP A 207 -2.77 15.18 0.44
C ASP A 207 -1.67 15.29 -0.64
N PRO A 208 -2.02 15.09 -1.93
CA PRO A 208 -1.06 15.10 -3.02
C PRO A 208 -0.40 16.48 -3.24
N THR A 209 -0.98 17.57 -2.72
CA THR A 209 -0.40 18.91 -2.79
C THR A 209 0.77 19.11 -1.82
N GLN A 210 0.88 18.25 -0.80
CA GLN A 210 1.96 18.24 0.17
C GLN A 210 3.08 17.27 -0.21
N GLY A 211 2.94 16.54 -1.32
CA GLY A 211 3.92 15.56 -1.78
C GLY A 211 5.02 16.16 -2.67
N THR A 212 6.11 15.41 -2.81
CA THR A 212 7.22 15.77 -3.72
C THR A 212 6.92 15.25 -5.12
N THR A 213 6.93 16.13 -6.12
CA THR A 213 6.74 15.74 -7.53
C THR A 213 8.05 15.25 -8.15
N ILE A 214 8.00 14.09 -8.80
CA ILE A 214 9.11 13.48 -9.53
C ILE A 214 8.73 13.36 -11.00
N VAL A 215 9.61 13.82 -11.90
CA VAL A 215 9.39 13.73 -13.36
C VAL A 215 10.33 12.70 -13.95
N LEU A 216 9.77 11.68 -14.60
CA LEU A 216 10.56 10.64 -15.27
C LEU A 216 11.00 11.12 -16.65
N ASN A 217 12.20 11.70 -16.70
CA ASN A 217 12.77 12.33 -17.89
C ASN A 217 13.92 11.52 -18.52
N GLN A 218 14.17 10.30 -18.02
CA GLN A 218 15.12 9.33 -18.55
C GLN A 218 14.44 7.99 -18.82
N ALA A 219 14.94 7.25 -19.82
CA ALA A 219 14.40 5.93 -20.19
C ALA A 219 14.47 4.94 -19.01
N SER A 220 15.59 4.99 -18.28
CA SER A 220 15.82 4.27 -17.03
C SER A 220 16.82 5.06 -16.19
N ALA A 221 16.47 5.36 -14.93
CA ALA A 221 17.36 6.06 -14.00
C ALA A 221 16.93 5.85 -12.55
N GLU A 222 17.88 6.01 -11.63
CA GLU A 222 17.65 6.12 -10.19
C GLU A 222 17.24 7.55 -9.84
N TYR A 223 16.21 7.68 -8.99
CA TYR A 223 15.71 8.95 -8.48
C TYR A 223 15.72 8.93 -6.96
N THR A 224 16.26 9.98 -6.33
CA THR A 224 16.07 10.22 -4.90
C THR A 224 14.63 10.64 -4.66
N ILE A 225 13.90 9.82 -3.89
CA ILE A 225 12.49 10.05 -3.57
C ILE A 225 12.37 10.95 -2.34
N VAL A 226 13.18 10.65 -1.33
CA VAL A 226 13.31 11.43 -0.11
C VAL A 226 14.72 11.24 0.45
N SER A 227 15.26 12.26 1.10
CA SER A 227 16.59 12.24 1.73
C SER A 227 16.64 13.24 2.88
N GLY A 228 17.46 12.99 3.89
CA GLY A 228 17.65 13.92 5.01
C GLY A 228 16.49 13.90 6.01
N LEU A 229 15.80 12.76 6.12
CA LEU A 229 14.87 12.52 7.23
C LEU A 229 15.66 12.33 8.54
N GLU A 230 14.98 12.48 9.67
CA GLU A 230 15.54 12.02 10.94
C GLU A 230 15.74 10.50 10.89
N GLU A 231 16.76 9.96 11.56
CA GLU A 231 16.95 8.51 11.58
C GLU A 231 15.80 7.83 12.33
N GLY A 232 15.03 7.01 11.62
CA GLY A 232 13.86 6.36 12.19
C GLY A 232 13.06 5.56 11.18
N PHE A 233 11.88 5.11 11.61
CA PHE A 233 10.93 4.41 10.74
C PHE A 233 10.10 5.40 9.94
N HIS A 234 10.04 5.17 8.64
CA HIS A 234 9.33 6.00 7.67
C HIS A 234 8.48 5.16 6.73
N THR A 235 7.47 5.79 6.16
CA THR A 235 6.68 5.22 5.06
C THR A 235 6.70 6.14 3.85
N VAL A 236 6.75 5.55 2.67
CA VAL A 236 6.74 6.31 1.40
C VAL A 236 5.74 5.69 0.46
N LYS A 237 4.77 6.50 0.05
CA LYS A 237 3.79 6.19 -0.99
C LYS A 237 4.12 6.99 -2.24
N ILE A 238 4.27 6.32 -3.37
CA ILE A 238 4.56 6.93 -4.66
C ILE A 238 3.40 6.64 -5.60
N LEU A 239 2.76 7.68 -6.12
CA LEU A 239 1.59 7.56 -7.01
C LEU A 239 1.80 8.29 -8.33
N LYS A 240 1.33 7.68 -9.41
CA LYS A 240 1.39 8.24 -10.76
C LYS A 240 0.28 9.26 -11.01
N ARG A 241 0.64 10.43 -11.55
CA ARG A 241 -0.32 11.47 -11.98
C ARG A 241 -0.88 11.23 -13.38
N SER A 242 -0.02 10.83 -14.31
CA SER A 242 -0.34 10.77 -15.74
C SER A 242 -1.07 9.50 -16.15
N GLU A 243 -1.72 9.52 -17.31
CA GLU A 243 -2.44 8.37 -17.84
C GLU A 243 -1.49 7.29 -18.41
N ALA A 244 -2.00 6.07 -18.63
CA ALA A 244 -1.23 4.98 -19.22
C ALA A 244 -0.74 5.32 -20.64
N SER A 245 -1.61 5.94 -21.45
CA SER A 245 -1.26 6.36 -22.83
C SER A 245 -0.26 7.53 -22.90
N ASP A 246 0.04 8.18 -21.77
CA ASP A 246 1.09 9.18 -21.72
C ASP A 246 2.46 8.55 -21.56
N SER A 247 2.60 7.68 -20.57
CA SER A 247 3.82 6.91 -20.35
C SER A 247 3.50 5.77 -19.41
N ASN A 248 3.82 4.55 -19.82
CA ASN A 248 3.88 3.40 -18.92
C ASN A 248 5.15 3.49 -18.09
N THR A 249 5.05 3.11 -16.82
CA THR A 249 6.14 3.23 -15.85
C THR A 249 6.43 1.88 -15.23
N ALA A 250 7.69 1.62 -14.88
CA ALA A 250 8.07 0.44 -14.11
C ALA A 250 9.12 0.78 -13.05
N VAL A 251 9.19 -0.04 -12.01
CA VAL A 251 10.30 -0.06 -11.04
C VAL A 251 11.20 -1.24 -11.33
N THR A 252 12.50 -1.03 -11.21
CA THR A 252 13.53 -2.08 -11.32
C THR A 252 14.28 -2.31 -10.01
N GLN A 253 14.29 -1.30 -9.14
CA GLN A 253 15.01 -1.33 -7.87
C GLN A 253 14.42 -0.31 -6.90
N ILE A 254 14.35 -0.67 -5.61
CA ILE A 254 14.06 0.25 -4.50
C ILE A 254 15.21 0.11 -3.49
N LYS A 255 15.78 1.21 -3.03
CA LYS A 255 16.94 1.22 -2.14
C LYS A 255 16.75 2.21 -1.01
N THR A 256 17.20 1.85 0.19
CA THR A 256 17.35 2.75 1.33
C THR A 256 18.78 2.72 1.86
N ASP A 257 19.14 3.68 2.71
CA ASP A 257 20.40 3.75 3.45
C ASP A 257 20.37 2.97 4.78
N GLY A 258 19.19 2.56 5.25
CA GLY A 258 19.02 1.62 6.36
C GLY A 258 18.49 0.27 5.87
N HIS A 259 17.25 -0.09 6.20
CA HIS A 259 16.63 -1.36 5.81
C HIS A 259 15.11 -1.24 5.62
N PHE A 260 14.54 -2.09 4.76
CA PHE A 260 13.10 -2.17 4.56
C PHE A 260 12.41 -2.86 5.72
N THR A 261 11.18 -2.43 6.01
CA THR A 261 10.29 -3.02 6.98
C THR A 261 9.02 -3.48 6.29
N ASN A 262 8.05 -3.96 7.06
CA ASN A 262 6.72 -4.23 6.53
C ASN A 262 6.14 -2.99 5.84
N ALA A 263 5.65 -3.16 4.61
CA ALA A 263 4.88 -2.15 3.92
C ALA A 263 3.59 -1.87 4.72
N PRO A 264 3.06 -0.63 4.64
CA PRO A 264 1.76 -0.31 5.22
C PRO A 264 0.68 -1.27 4.75
N MET A 265 -0.25 -1.64 5.65
CA MET A 265 -1.36 -2.52 5.30
C MET A 265 -2.34 -1.83 4.34
N PRO A 266 -3.01 -2.57 3.44
CA PRO A 266 -4.10 -2.03 2.64
C PRO A 266 -5.21 -1.44 3.50
N LYS A 267 -5.88 -0.42 2.98
CA LYS A 267 -7.06 0.19 3.61
C LYS A 267 -8.24 -0.79 3.56
N SER A 268 -9.16 -0.62 4.51
CA SER A 268 -10.29 -1.53 4.71
C SER A 268 -11.46 -1.36 3.73
N PHE A 269 -11.39 -0.35 2.86
CA PHE A 269 -12.42 -0.04 1.87
C PHE A 269 -11.78 0.27 0.54
N SER A 270 -12.36 -0.18 -0.56
CA SER A 270 -11.77 -0.09 -1.89
C SER A 270 -12.76 0.44 -2.93
N VAL A 271 -12.28 1.34 -3.80
CA VAL A 271 -13.07 1.87 -4.91
C VAL A 271 -12.32 1.67 -6.22
N GLN A 272 -12.97 1.02 -7.19
CA GLN A 272 -12.48 0.92 -8.55
C GLN A 272 -13.14 1.97 -9.43
N PHE A 273 -12.35 2.68 -10.24
CA PHE A 273 -12.84 3.58 -11.27
C PHE A 273 -12.58 3.00 -12.65
N ILE A 274 -13.63 2.94 -13.47
CA ILE A 274 -13.56 2.55 -14.87
C ILE A 274 -13.97 3.76 -15.71
N ALA A 275 -13.04 4.35 -16.47
CA ALA A 275 -13.24 5.71 -16.96
C ALA A 275 -12.58 6.02 -18.31
N ALA A 276 -12.85 7.23 -18.81
CA ALA A 276 -12.09 7.88 -19.86
C ALA A 276 -11.24 9.04 -19.31
N SER A 277 -11.00 10.09 -20.11
CA SER A 277 -10.09 11.22 -19.81
C SER A 277 -10.52 12.07 -18.60
N SER A 278 -11.82 12.30 -18.42
CA SER A 278 -12.34 13.26 -17.45
C SER A 278 -12.15 12.82 -15.99
N SER A 279 -11.96 11.52 -15.74
CA SER A 279 -11.72 11.00 -14.38
C SER A 279 -10.25 10.96 -13.97
N THR A 280 -9.33 11.23 -14.89
CA THR A 280 -7.88 11.05 -14.68
C THR A 280 -7.08 12.36 -14.64
N GLY A 281 -7.77 13.49 -14.50
CA GLY A 281 -7.12 14.81 -14.38
C GLY A 281 -6.54 15.30 -15.70
N TYR A 282 -7.18 14.96 -16.83
CA TYR A 282 -6.83 15.51 -18.14
C TYR A 282 -6.84 17.03 -18.10
N GLY A 283 -5.66 17.65 -18.22
CA GLY A 283 -5.47 19.09 -18.32
C GLY A 283 -6.09 19.95 -17.22
N ASN A 284 -6.35 19.38 -16.03
CA ASN A 284 -7.10 20.03 -14.95
C ASN A 284 -6.36 21.21 -14.29
N LEU A 285 -5.06 21.37 -14.54
CA LEU A 285 -4.27 22.55 -14.14
C LEU A 285 -4.17 23.61 -15.24
N GLY A 286 -4.67 23.31 -16.44
CA GLY A 286 -4.66 24.23 -17.58
C GLY A 286 -5.93 25.08 -17.66
N ASN A 287 -6.16 25.64 -18.84
CA ASN A 287 -7.39 26.35 -19.18
C ASN A 287 -7.84 25.96 -20.59
N SER A 288 -9.07 26.27 -20.96
CA SER A 288 -9.69 25.81 -22.21
C SER A 288 -8.90 26.08 -23.50
N SER A 289 -8.03 27.09 -23.51
CA SER A 289 -7.21 27.46 -24.67
C SER A 289 -5.88 26.71 -24.78
N VAL A 290 -5.47 26.00 -23.73
CA VAL A 290 -4.19 25.30 -23.65
C VAL A 290 -4.38 23.82 -24.01
N PRO A 291 -3.53 23.23 -24.86
CA PRO A 291 -3.52 21.79 -25.08
C PRO A 291 -3.10 21.01 -23.84
N LYS A 292 -3.64 19.81 -23.66
CA LYS A 292 -3.21 18.90 -22.60
C LYS A 292 -1.74 18.48 -22.74
N SER A 293 -1.05 18.45 -21.59
CA SER A 293 0.27 17.88 -21.38
C SER A 293 0.28 17.10 -20.05
N THR A 294 1.29 16.29 -19.78
CA THR A 294 1.44 15.67 -18.44
C THR A 294 1.79 16.66 -17.34
N ASP A 295 2.38 17.80 -17.70
CA ASP A 295 2.70 18.88 -16.76
C ASP A 295 1.41 19.55 -16.22
N ASN A 296 0.46 19.86 -17.12
CA ASN A 296 -0.84 20.43 -16.75
C ASN A 296 -1.92 19.39 -16.39
N SER A 297 -1.54 18.12 -16.25
CA SER A 297 -2.41 17.03 -15.82
C SER A 297 -2.00 16.51 -14.45
N HIS A 298 -2.90 16.60 -13.49
CA HIS A 298 -2.69 16.08 -12.14
C HIS A 298 -3.82 15.13 -11.75
N GLY A 299 -3.66 13.85 -12.07
CA GLY A 299 -4.69 12.85 -11.80
C GLY A 299 -5.01 12.62 -10.32
N LEU A 300 -4.09 12.91 -9.40
CA LEU A 300 -4.38 12.90 -7.96
C LEU A 300 -5.20 14.10 -7.48
N LEU A 301 -5.47 15.07 -8.38
CA LEU A 301 -6.40 16.19 -8.14
C LEU A 301 -7.67 16.04 -9.00
N ALA A 302 -7.91 14.84 -9.53
CA ALA A 302 -9.15 14.48 -10.21
C ALA A 302 -10.13 13.86 -9.22
N PHE A 303 -11.42 13.92 -9.54
CA PHE A 303 -12.47 13.50 -8.61
C PHE A 303 -12.29 12.05 -8.13
N ALA A 304 -11.77 11.15 -8.99
CA ALA A 304 -11.57 9.75 -8.64
C ALA A 304 -10.65 9.57 -7.42
N TYR A 305 -9.46 10.18 -7.47
CA TYR A 305 -8.54 10.14 -6.33
C TYR A 305 -9.10 10.90 -5.12
N LEU A 306 -9.66 12.10 -5.36
CA LEU A 306 -10.18 12.95 -4.28
C LEU A 306 -11.33 12.28 -3.52
N THR A 307 -12.22 11.52 -4.18
CA THR A 307 -13.25 10.72 -3.52
C THR A 307 -12.63 9.67 -2.61
N THR A 308 -11.62 8.92 -3.08
CA THR A 308 -10.95 7.91 -2.24
C THR A 308 -10.13 8.51 -1.11
N TYR A 309 -9.58 9.72 -1.31
CA TYR A 309 -8.92 10.49 -0.27
C TYR A 309 -9.91 10.85 0.85
N LEU A 310 -11.10 11.36 0.52
CA LEU A 310 -12.15 11.69 1.49
C LEU A 310 -12.59 10.47 2.32
N LEU A 311 -12.70 9.30 1.68
CA LEU A 311 -13.20 8.07 2.28
C LEU A 311 -12.11 7.20 2.93
N ASP A 312 -10.85 7.60 2.80
CA ASP A 312 -9.70 6.76 3.14
C ASP A 312 -9.78 5.35 2.52
N ALA A 313 -9.91 5.30 1.20
CA ALA A 313 -10.09 4.06 0.45
C ALA A 313 -8.87 3.71 -0.40
N GLU A 314 -8.70 2.41 -0.67
CA GLU A 314 -7.87 1.92 -1.76
C GLU A 314 -8.46 2.35 -3.10
N ILE A 315 -7.58 2.57 -4.08
CA ILE A 315 -7.97 3.00 -5.42
C ILE A 315 -7.36 2.11 -6.50
N SER A 316 -8.18 1.76 -7.48
CA SER A 316 -7.73 1.20 -8.75
C SER A 316 -8.43 1.94 -9.88
N ILE A 317 -7.68 2.46 -10.85
CA ILE A 317 -8.25 3.14 -12.01
C ILE A 317 -7.90 2.33 -13.26
N PHE A 318 -8.91 1.96 -14.04
CA PHE A 318 -8.75 1.48 -15.41
C PHE A 318 -9.33 2.51 -16.37
N SER A 319 -8.48 3.14 -17.19
CA SER A 319 -8.93 4.26 -18.01
C SER A 319 -8.18 4.42 -19.32
N ALA A 320 -8.89 4.90 -20.33
CA ALA A 320 -8.30 5.28 -21.61
C ALA A 320 -8.96 6.55 -22.16
N SER A 321 -8.16 7.62 -22.24
CA SER A 321 -8.59 8.88 -22.85
C SER A 321 -9.17 8.68 -24.26
N GLY A 322 -10.35 9.25 -24.47
CA GLY A 322 -11.07 9.21 -25.75
C GLY A 322 -11.79 7.89 -26.05
N TRP A 323 -11.81 6.92 -25.13
CA TRP A 323 -12.54 5.66 -25.32
C TRP A 323 -13.94 5.74 -24.72
N GLY A 324 -14.86 4.94 -25.24
CA GLY A 324 -16.25 4.89 -24.76
C GLY A 324 -16.71 3.46 -24.47
N VAL A 325 -18.02 3.26 -24.43
CA VAL A 325 -18.65 1.95 -24.25
C VAL A 325 -18.70 1.17 -25.55
N SER A 326 -19.13 1.82 -26.65
CA SER A 326 -19.29 1.21 -27.97
C SER A 326 -18.36 1.83 -29.02
N ARG A 327 -17.85 3.04 -28.76
CA ARG A 327 -16.88 3.72 -29.64
C ARG A 327 -16.04 4.76 -28.91
N GLY A 328 -14.92 5.12 -29.54
CA GLY A 328 -14.09 6.24 -29.11
C GLY A 328 -14.42 7.56 -29.81
N TYR A 329 -13.83 8.64 -29.29
CA TYR A 329 -13.96 10.00 -29.82
C TYR A 329 -13.41 10.15 -31.25
N ASN A 330 -12.33 9.42 -31.54
CA ASN A 330 -11.56 9.48 -32.79
C ASN A 330 -12.04 8.50 -33.87
N THR A 331 -13.24 7.93 -33.74
CA THR A 331 -13.74 6.91 -34.68
C THR A 331 -14.53 7.48 -35.85
N GLY A 332 -14.61 8.81 -35.99
CA GLY A 332 -15.48 9.46 -36.97
C GLY A 332 -16.97 9.11 -36.78
N GLY A 333 -17.33 8.67 -35.57
CA GLY A 333 -18.67 8.25 -35.21
C GLY A 333 -18.97 6.77 -35.52
N ALA A 334 -18.05 6.00 -36.09
CA ALA A 334 -18.28 4.57 -36.23
C ALA A 334 -18.25 3.85 -34.87
N ILE A 335 -19.05 2.78 -34.72
CA ILE A 335 -18.85 1.78 -33.65
C ILE A 335 -17.43 1.23 -33.78
N SER A 336 -16.71 1.09 -32.66
CA SER A 336 -15.30 0.70 -32.67
C SER A 336 -15.04 -0.53 -31.82
N ALA A 337 -14.44 -1.54 -32.45
CA ALA A 337 -13.96 -2.74 -31.77
C ALA A 337 -12.68 -2.51 -30.95
N THR A 338 -11.97 -1.39 -31.16
CA THR A 338 -10.65 -1.15 -30.56
C THR A 338 -10.58 0.02 -29.60
N GLN A 339 -11.55 0.95 -29.62
CA GLN A 339 -11.63 2.09 -28.71
C GLN A 339 -12.87 1.99 -27.81
N ASN A 340 -13.04 0.83 -27.18
CA ASN A 340 -14.11 0.56 -26.23
C ASN A 340 -13.52 -0.02 -24.94
N ILE A 341 -13.92 0.54 -23.80
CA ILE A 341 -13.45 0.12 -22.48
C ILE A 341 -13.94 -1.28 -22.10
N PRO A 342 -15.19 -1.70 -22.38
CA PRO A 342 -15.68 -3.03 -22.02
C PRO A 342 -14.79 -4.17 -22.54
N ALA A 343 -14.32 -4.13 -23.79
CA ALA A 343 -13.44 -5.18 -24.33
C ALA A 343 -12.00 -5.07 -23.83
N ALA A 344 -11.57 -3.91 -23.34
CA ALA A 344 -10.23 -3.73 -22.80
C ALA A 344 -10.13 -4.03 -21.30
N TYR A 345 -11.26 -4.03 -20.58
CA TYR A 345 -11.28 -4.17 -19.12
C TYR A 345 -10.69 -5.48 -18.62
N GLU A 346 -10.69 -6.55 -19.42
CA GLU A 346 -10.08 -7.84 -19.06
C GLU A 346 -8.54 -7.84 -19.08
N TYR A 347 -7.89 -6.77 -19.55
CA TYR A 347 -6.42 -6.69 -19.67
C TYR A 347 -5.77 -5.84 -18.58
N TYR A 348 -4.46 -6.04 -18.37
CA TYR A 348 -3.71 -5.25 -17.38
C TYR A 348 -3.63 -3.76 -17.70
N ALA A 349 -3.51 -3.38 -18.97
CA ALA A 349 -3.01 -2.05 -19.31
C ALA A 349 -3.38 -1.55 -20.72
N ILE A 350 -3.15 -0.24 -20.91
CA ILE A 350 -3.14 0.47 -22.19
C ILE A 350 -1.70 0.91 -22.47
N ASN A 351 -1.27 0.89 -23.72
CA ASN A 351 0.09 1.32 -24.11
C ASN A 351 0.14 2.79 -24.60
N GLY A 352 1.36 3.29 -24.83
CA GLY A 352 1.58 4.66 -25.32
C GLY A 352 1.02 4.96 -26.72
N SER A 353 0.58 3.94 -27.48
CA SER A 353 -0.17 4.11 -28.74
C SER A 353 -1.69 4.17 -28.51
N ASN A 354 -2.12 4.29 -27.25
CA ASN A 354 -3.51 4.26 -26.82
C ASN A 354 -4.25 3.02 -27.37
N SER A 355 -3.64 1.85 -27.20
CA SER A 355 -4.16 0.53 -27.56
C SER A 355 -4.04 -0.43 -26.38
N VAL A 356 -4.87 -1.46 -26.32
CA VAL A 356 -4.76 -2.53 -25.31
C VAL A 356 -3.35 -3.10 -25.32
N TYR A 357 -2.74 -3.20 -24.15
CA TYR A 357 -1.46 -3.86 -23.99
C TYR A 357 -1.67 -5.32 -23.61
N THR A 358 -1.52 -6.21 -24.59
CA THR A 358 -1.88 -7.63 -24.47
C THR A 358 -0.77 -8.52 -23.93
N GLU A 359 0.49 -8.07 -23.98
CA GLU A 359 1.65 -8.88 -23.51
C GLU A 359 1.53 -9.36 -22.06
N PRO A 360 1.05 -8.54 -21.09
CA PRO A 360 0.80 -9.03 -19.73
C PRO A 360 -0.28 -10.12 -19.61
N GLY A 361 -1.07 -10.34 -20.66
CA GLY A 361 -2.22 -11.24 -20.64
C GLY A 361 -3.46 -10.61 -20.00
N LEU A 362 -4.32 -11.47 -19.44
CA LEU A 362 -5.58 -11.09 -18.81
C LEU A 362 -5.35 -10.75 -17.33
N TRP A 363 -5.97 -9.66 -16.88
CA TRP A 363 -5.99 -9.24 -15.48
C TRP A 363 -6.68 -10.30 -14.62
N ASN A 364 -6.13 -10.55 -13.43
CA ASN A 364 -6.77 -11.37 -12.43
C ASN A 364 -7.64 -10.48 -11.51
N ASP A 365 -8.96 -10.53 -11.67
CA ASP A 365 -9.88 -9.69 -10.89
C ASP A 365 -9.79 -9.93 -9.37
N SER A 366 -9.29 -11.08 -8.91
CA SER A 366 -9.10 -11.32 -7.47
C SER A 366 -7.97 -10.48 -6.85
N ASP A 367 -7.10 -9.90 -7.67
CA ASP A 367 -5.99 -9.06 -7.19
C ASP A 367 -6.50 -7.67 -6.71
N PHE A 368 -7.75 -7.31 -7.02
CA PHE A 368 -8.42 -6.13 -6.47
C PHE A 368 -9.93 -6.36 -6.38
N GLU A 369 -10.45 -6.58 -5.17
CA GLU A 369 -11.90 -6.68 -4.92
C GLU A 369 -12.44 -5.32 -4.44
N PRO A 370 -13.27 -4.61 -5.24
CA PRO A 370 -13.85 -3.34 -4.87
C PRO A 370 -15.11 -3.49 -4.00
N ASP A 371 -15.27 -2.62 -3.01
CA ASP A 371 -16.59 -2.40 -2.36
C ASP A 371 -17.51 -1.57 -3.28
N VAL A 372 -16.92 -0.66 -4.05
CA VAL A 372 -17.63 0.20 -5.01
C VAL A 372 -16.90 0.24 -6.34
N ILE A 373 -17.65 0.10 -7.44
CA ILE A 373 -17.18 0.35 -8.80
C ILE A 373 -17.85 1.60 -9.33
N VAL A 374 -17.07 2.60 -9.72
CA VAL A 374 -17.55 3.82 -10.36
C VAL A 374 -17.21 3.77 -11.84
N VAL A 375 -18.22 3.70 -12.70
CA VAL A 375 -18.06 3.72 -14.16
C VAL A 375 -18.44 5.09 -14.69
N ASN A 376 -17.48 5.78 -15.33
CA ASN A 376 -17.69 7.08 -15.98
C ASN A 376 -17.37 6.99 -17.47
N LEU A 377 -18.37 6.57 -18.26
CA LEU A 377 -18.27 6.36 -19.70
C LEU A 377 -19.51 6.95 -20.41
N GLY A 378 -19.44 7.07 -21.73
CA GLY A 378 -20.52 7.59 -22.57
C GLY A 378 -20.22 8.95 -23.20
N THR A 379 -19.39 9.79 -22.58
CA THR A 379 -19.04 11.10 -23.17
C THR A 379 -18.49 10.94 -24.59
N ASN A 380 -17.52 10.04 -24.79
CA ASN A 380 -16.90 9.83 -26.10
C ASN A 380 -17.85 9.14 -27.09
N ASP A 381 -18.78 8.31 -26.61
CA ASP A 381 -19.81 7.72 -27.44
C ASP A 381 -20.73 8.78 -28.04
N PHE A 382 -21.06 9.86 -27.34
CA PHE A 382 -22.00 10.87 -27.85
C PHE A 382 -21.33 12.16 -28.34
N ASN A 383 -20.08 12.44 -27.94
CA ASN A 383 -19.32 13.60 -28.39
C ASN A 383 -18.27 13.29 -29.47
N ALA A 384 -18.19 12.03 -29.95
CA ALA A 384 -17.29 11.67 -31.04
C ALA A 384 -17.48 12.56 -32.29
N SER A 385 -16.35 12.81 -32.97
CA SER A 385 -16.35 13.47 -34.28
C SER A 385 -17.33 12.78 -35.23
N GLY A 386 -18.19 13.54 -35.92
CA GLY A 386 -19.17 12.99 -36.85
C GLY A 386 -20.52 12.56 -36.25
N TYR A 387 -20.68 12.50 -34.92
CA TYR A 387 -21.98 12.18 -34.31
C TYR A 387 -23.08 13.16 -34.75
N ASN A 388 -22.79 14.46 -34.70
CA ASN A 388 -23.79 15.49 -35.01
C ASN A 388 -24.28 15.42 -36.46
N SER A 389 -23.44 14.96 -37.38
CA SER A 389 -23.77 14.77 -38.80
C SER A 389 -24.48 13.45 -39.13
N MET A 390 -24.68 12.55 -38.15
CA MET A 390 -25.41 11.30 -38.38
C MET A 390 -26.89 11.55 -38.70
N SER A 391 -27.45 10.70 -39.56
CA SER A 391 -28.90 10.61 -39.73
C SER A 391 -29.58 10.21 -38.41
N ALA A 392 -30.86 10.53 -38.26
CA ALA A 392 -31.64 10.13 -37.08
C ALA A 392 -31.64 8.60 -36.89
N GLU A 393 -31.70 7.84 -37.99
CA GLU A 393 -31.60 6.37 -37.98
C GLU A 393 -30.25 5.89 -37.42
N ASN A 394 -29.14 6.47 -37.88
CA ASN A 394 -27.81 6.09 -37.40
C ASN A 394 -27.61 6.50 -35.93
N LYS A 395 -28.15 7.63 -35.49
CA LYS A 395 -28.15 8.01 -34.07
C LYS A 395 -28.92 7.00 -33.23
N LYS A 396 -30.06 6.52 -33.71
CA LYS A 396 -30.88 5.49 -33.04
C LYS A 396 -30.14 4.14 -32.95
N ILE A 397 -29.52 3.69 -34.04
CA ILE A 397 -28.70 2.45 -34.05
C ILE A 397 -27.56 2.58 -33.03
N MET A 398 -26.88 3.73 -32.99
CA MET A 398 -25.78 3.96 -32.06
C MET A 398 -26.26 3.94 -30.62
N SER A 399 -27.34 4.66 -30.29
CA SER A 399 -27.87 4.69 -28.93
C SER A 399 -28.38 3.31 -28.48
N ASP A 400 -29.04 2.55 -29.36
CA ASP A 400 -29.50 1.19 -29.05
C ASP A 400 -28.30 0.27 -28.76
N LYS A 401 -27.21 0.39 -29.53
CA LYS A 401 -25.97 -0.36 -29.31
C LYS A 401 -25.28 0.04 -28.01
N PHE A 402 -25.22 1.34 -27.70
CA PHE A 402 -24.70 1.87 -26.45
C PHE A 402 -25.43 1.29 -25.25
N VAL A 403 -26.77 1.32 -25.26
CA VAL A 403 -27.58 0.74 -24.18
C VAL A 403 -27.29 -0.75 -24.01
N ALA A 404 -27.26 -1.52 -25.11
CA ALA A 404 -27.01 -2.94 -25.07
C ALA A 404 -25.60 -3.28 -24.52
N ASP A 405 -24.57 -2.61 -25.02
CA ASP A 405 -23.18 -2.84 -24.60
C ASP A 405 -22.96 -2.40 -23.15
N TYR A 406 -23.54 -1.28 -22.74
CA TYR A 406 -23.37 -0.81 -21.37
C TYR A 406 -24.11 -1.71 -20.39
N THR A 407 -25.34 -2.14 -20.70
CA THR A 407 -26.06 -3.14 -19.89
C THR A 407 -25.24 -4.42 -19.74
N ALA A 408 -24.69 -4.95 -20.84
CA ALA A 408 -23.86 -6.16 -20.79
C ALA A 408 -22.60 -5.96 -19.94
N PHE A 409 -21.94 -4.81 -20.07
CA PHE A 409 -20.75 -4.52 -19.27
C PHE A 409 -21.06 -4.38 -17.78
N LEU A 410 -22.16 -3.73 -17.41
CA LEU A 410 -22.59 -3.62 -16.01
C LEU A 410 -22.93 -4.99 -15.41
N GLN A 411 -23.50 -5.91 -16.21
CA GLN A 411 -23.70 -7.29 -15.79
C GLN A 411 -22.37 -8.03 -15.59
N VAL A 412 -21.39 -7.83 -16.47
CA VAL A 412 -20.03 -8.39 -16.29
C VAL A 412 -19.44 -7.91 -14.97
N LEU A 413 -19.45 -6.61 -14.71
CA LEU A 413 -18.92 -6.05 -13.46
C LEU A 413 -19.61 -6.63 -12.22
N ASN A 414 -20.94 -6.77 -12.26
CA ASN A 414 -21.70 -7.40 -11.18
C ASN A 414 -21.34 -8.87 -10.98
N ASN A 415 -21.13 -9.61 -12.07
CA ASN A 415 -20.82 -11.04 -12.00
C ASN A 415 -19.39 -11.28 -11.52
N THR A 416 -18.46 -10.40 -11.89
CA THR A 416 -17.06 -10.44 -11.43
C THR A 416 -16.96 -10.04 -9.96
N HIS A 417 -17.65 -8.97 -9.56
CA HIS A 417 -17.61 -8.43 -8.19
C HIS A 417 -19.02 -8.38 -7.58
N PRO A 418 -19.57 -9.55 -7.18
CA PRO A 418 -20.96 -9.66 -6.74
C PRO A 418 -21.24 -9.00 -5.38
N ASN A 419 -20.25 -8.49 -4.67
CA ASN A 419 -20.49 -7.71 -3.45
C ASN A 419 -20.45 -6.20 -3.69
N ALA A 420 -19.88 -5.77 -4.83
CA ALA A 420 -19.69 -4.37 -5.12
C ALA A 420 -21.00 -3.66 -5.43
N LYS A 421 -21.12 -2.40 -4.98
CA LYS A 421 -22.10 -1.45 -5.51
C LYS A 421 -21.55 -0.82 -6.78
N ILE A 422 -22.36 -0.68 -7.81
CA ILE A 422 -21.92 -0.08 -9.09
C ILE A 422 -22.57 1.29 -9.22
N ILE A 423 -21.76 2.33 -9.36
CA ILE A 423 -22.21 3.70 -9.61
C ILE A 423 -21.86 4.06 -11.05
N VAL A 424 -22.85 4.47 -11.83
CA VAL A 424 -22.66 4.96 -13.18
C VAL A 424 -22.73 6.48 -13.16
N ALA A 425 -21.55 7.10 -13.23
CA ALA A 425 -21.36 8.53 -13.20
C ALA A 425 -21.42 9.11 -14.63
N TYR A 426 -22.11 10.23 -14.83
CA TYR A 426 -22.15 10.91 -16.14
C TYR A 426 -22.41 12.42 -16.00
N GLY A 427 -22.11 13.19 -17.06
CA GLY A 427 -22.46 14.62 -17.15
C GLY A 427 -21.31 15.61 -16.91
N LEU A 428 -20.14 15.12 -16.53
CA LEU A 428 -18.98 15.93 -16.17
C LEU A 428 -18.46 16.83 -17.31
N MET A 429 -18.70 16.48 -18.56
CA MET A 429 -18.36 17.27 -19.75
C MET A 429 -19.57 18.04 -20.31
N GLY A 430 -20.63 18.22 -19.52
CA GLY A 430 -21.86 18.91 -19.94
C GLY A 430 -22.82 18.06 -20.77
N GLU A 431 -22.62 16.73 -20.78
CA GLU A 431 -23.33 15.77 -21.61
C GLU A 431 -24.52 15.10 -20.92
N ALA A 432 -24.91 15.54 -19.72
CA ALA A 432 -25.94 14.90 -18.91
C ALA A 432 -27.27 14.72 -19.66
N VAL A 433 -27.69 15.71 -20.45
CA VAL A 433 -28.94 15.66 -21.24
C VAL A 433 -28.83 14.70 -22.43
N THR A 434 -27.67 14.65 -23.08
CA THR A 434 -27.44 13.83 -24.28
C THR A 434 -27.18 12.36 -23.98
N VAL A 435 -26.47 12.07 -22.89
CA VAL A 435 -26.07 10.71 -22.49
C VAL A 435 -27.05 10.12 -21.48
N GLY A 436 -27.59 10.96 -20.59
CA GLY A 436 -28.38 10.55 -19.43
C GLY A 436 -29.52 9.58 -19.73
N PRO A 437 -30.43 9.85 -20.70
CA PRO A 437 -31.53 8.94 -20.99
C PRO A 437 -31.08 7.51 -21.31
N PHE A 438 -30.01 7.36 -22.11
CA PHE A 438 -29.49 6.05 -22.49
C PHE A 438 -28.75 5.37 -21.34
N THR A 439 -28.02 6.14 -20.54
CA THR A 439 -27.38 5.66 -19.31
C THR A 439 -28.41 5.12 -18.33
N ILE A 440 -29.50 5.86 -18.08
CA ILE A 440 -30.57 5.41 -17.19
C ILE A 440 -31.21 4.12 -17.71
N THR A 441 -31.53 4.04 -19.00
CA THR A 441 -32.05 2.79 -19.59
C THR A 441 -31.08 1.61 -19.42
N ALA A 442 -29.77 1.83 -19.59
CA ALA A 442 -28.78 0.77 -19.42
C ALA A 442 -28.72 0.25 -17.97
N ILE A 443 -28.81 1.17 -16.99
CA ILE A 443 -28.86 0.88 -15.55
C ILE A 443 -30.13 0.10 -15.19
N GLU A 444 -31.29 0.55 -15.68
CA GLU A 444 -32.58 -0.13 -15.45
C GLU A 444 -32.55 -1.56 -15.99
N ASN A 445 -32.05 -1.75 -17.22
CA ASN A 445 -31.90 -3.07 -17.82
C ASN A 445 -30.93 -3.97 -17.04
N ALA A 446 -29.82 -3.41 -16.54
CA ALA A 446 -28.85 -4.14 -15.73
C ALA A 446 -29.48 -4.59 -14.40
N ASN A 447 -30.10 -3.70 -13.64
CA ASN A 447 -30.79 -4.03 -12.39
C ASN A 447 -31.93 -5.05 -12.60
N ALA A 448 -32.71 -4.91 -13.67
CA ALA A 448 -33.75 -5.88 -14.01
C ALA A 448 -33.17 -7.28 -14.27
N SER A 449 -31.99 -7.36 -14.88
CA SER A 449 -31.30 -8.63 -15.15
C SER A 449 -30.63 -9.23 -13.90
N ILE A 450 -30.09 -8.37 -13.02
CA ILE A 450 -29.47 -8.77 -11.75
C ILE A 450 -30.55 -9.24 -10.76
N GLY A 451 -31.75 -8.66 -10.81
CA GLY A 451 -32.88 -9.00 -9.94
C GLY A 451 -32.95 -8.18 -8.64
N GLU A 452 -32.05 -7.22 -8.45
CA GLU A 452 -32.03 -6.29 -7.32
C GLU A 452 -31.43 -4.94 -7.73
N THR A 453 -31.66 -3.90 -6.93
CA THR A 453 -31.03 -2.59 -7.14
C THR A 453 -29.58 -2.63 -6.68
N LYS A 454 -28.67 -2.56 -7.66
CA LYS A 454 -27.22 -2.63 -7.41
C LYS A 454 -26.40 -1.68 -8.26
N VAL A 455 -26.97 -1.24 -9.37
CA VAL A 455 -26.42 -0.21 -10.25
C VAL A 455 -27.16 1.10 -10.00
N TYR A 456 -26.45 2.18 -9.67
CA TYR A 456 -26.99 3.47 -9.27
C TYR A 456 -26.51 4.58 -10.20
N PRO A 457 -27.38 5.51 -10.64
CA PRO A 457 -26.95 6.66 -11.40
C PRO A 457 -26.32 7.73 -10.50
N PHE A 458 -25.32 8.45 -11.02
CA PHE A 458 -24.76 9.65 -10.40
C PHE A 458 -24.56 10.74 -11.44
N ILE A 459 -25.25 11.87 -11.28
CA ILE A 459 -25.10 13.03 -12.18
C ILE A 459 -24.03 13.93 -11.59
N MET A 460 -22.99 14.20 -12.37
CA MET A 460 -21.89 15.08 -11.98
C MET A 460 -22.17 16.53 -12.33
N GLU A 461 -21.63 17.46 -11.53
CA GLU A 461 -21.48 18.86 -11.93
C GLU A 461 -20.70 18.94 -13.25
N ALA A 462 -21.21 19.72 -14.21
CA ALA A 462 -20.55 19.91 -15.48
C ALA A 462 -19.32 20.83 -15.34
N ALA A 463 -18.24 20.50 -16.05
CA ALA A 463 -17.09 21.38 -16.20
C ALA A 463 -17.51 22.77 -16.71
N GLY A 464 -16.83 23.80 -16.22
CA GLY A 464 -17.14 25.19 -16.59
C GLY A 464 -18.34 25.80 -15.85
N THR A 465 -18.96 25.07 -14.90
CA THR A 465 -20.01 25.60 -14.04
C THR A 465 -19.41 26.64 -13.08
N PRO A 466 -19.89 27.91 -13.08
CA PRO A 466 -19.37 28.92 -12.17
C PRO A 466 -19.44 28.48 -10.70
N PRO A 467 -18.40 28.74 -9.88
CA PRO A 467 -17.23 29.58 -10.18
C PRO A 467 -16.06 28.85 -10.86
N ASN A 468 -16.22 27.57 -11.24
CA ASN A 468 -15.15 26.72 -11.74
C ASN A 468 -15.00 26.86 -13.27
N PRO A 469 -13.92 27.48 -13.79
CA PRO A 469 -13.66 27.52 -15.22
C PRO A 469 -13.27 26.14 -15.77
N PHE A 470 -13.30 26.02 -17.10
CA PHE A 470 -12.75 24.85 -17.77
C PHE A 470 -11.23 24.73 -17.61
N GLY A 471 -10.76 23.50 -17.43
CA GLY A 471 -9.39 23.09 -17.70
C GLY A 471 -9.10 22.99 -19.21
N SER A 472 -7.98 22.34 -19.56
CA SER A 472 -7.53 22.18 -20.94
C SER A 472 -8.57 21.52 -21.83
N ASN A 473 -8.73 21.99 -23.07
CA ASN A 473 -9.65 21.40 -24.04
C ASN A 473 -11.09 21.20 -23.49
N TYR A 474 -11.58 22.15 -22.68
CA TYR A 474 -12.91 22.11 -22.06
C TYR A 474 -13.13 20.98 -21.05
N HIS A 475 -12.06 20.36 -20.53
CA HIS A 475 -12.15 19.36 -19.46
C HIS A 475 -12.39 20.01 -18.09
N PRO A 476 -12.74 19.23 -17.05
CA PRO A 476 -12.90 19.73 -15.69
C PRO A 476 -11.58 20.31 -15.15
N ASN A 477 -11.66 21.44 -14.45
CA ASN A 477 -10.55 21.90 -13.62
C ASN A 477 -10.55 21.17 -12.26
N VAL A 478 -9.58 21.53 -11.41
CA VAL A 478 -9.49 21.01 -10.03
C VAL A 478 -10.73 21.38 -9.21
N GLY A 479 -11.25 22.60 -9.34
CA GLY A 479 -12.45 23.05 -8.62
C GLY A 479 -13.69 22.17 -8.87
N THR A 480 -14.04 21.91 -10.14
CA THR A 480 -15.12 20.97 -10.49
C THR A 480 -14.82 19.56 -9.96
N SER A 481 -13.56 19.11 -10.03
CA SER A 481 -13.17 17.79 -9.52
C SER A 481 -13.38 17.66 -8.01
N LYS A 482 -13.17 18.72 -7.23
CA LYS A 482 -13.44 18.74 -5.78
C LYS A 482 -14.93 18.62 -5.49
N ASN A 483 -15.76 19.45 -6.13
CA ASN A 483 -17.21 19.41 -5.94
C ASN A 483 -17.78 18.02 -6.24
N VAL A 484 -17.40 17.46 -7.39
CA VAL A 484 -17.84 16.11 -7.79
C VAL A 484 -17.34 15.04 -6.82
N ALA A 485 -16.13 15.18 -6.28
CA ALA A 485 -15.58 14.24 -5.32
C ALA A 485 -16.35 14.23 -3.99
N GLU A 486 -16.76 15.40 -3.50
CA GLU A 486 -17.57 15.55 -2.29
C GLU A 486 -18.95 14.92 -2.48
N ASP A 487 -19.62 15.22 -3.59
CA ASP A 487 -20.94 14.66 -3.91
C ASP A 487 -20.88 13.14 -4.08
N LEU A 488 -19.85 12.63 -4.75
CA LEU A 488 -19.68 11.18 -4.94
C LEU A 488 -19.33 10.48 -3.63
N ALA A 489 -18.51 11.10 -2.77
CA ALA A 489 -18.21 10.54 -1.45
C ALA A 489 -19.47 10.50 -0.57
N ALA A 490 -20.34 11.51 -0.65
CA ALA A 490 -21.62 11.52 0.04
C ALA A 490 -22.55 10.40 -0.45
N LEU A 491 -22.64 10.18 -1.76
CA LEU A 491 -23.40 9.05 -2.32
C LEU A 491 -22.83 7.70 -1.88
N ILE A 492 -21.51 7.52 -1.89
CA ILE A 492 -20.87 6.28 -1.44
C ILE A 492 -21.15 6.06 0.05
N ASN A 493 -21.08 7.11 0.88
CA ASN A 493 -21.45 7.04 2.29
C ASN A 493 -22.91 6.58 2.46
N GLU A 494 -23.85 7.14 1.70
CA GLU A 494 -25.27 6.74 1.74
C GLU A 494 -25.45 5.24 1.37
N LEU A 495 -24.78 4.78 0.32
CA LEU A 495 -24.95 3.43 -0.21
C LEU A 495 -24.27 2.34 0.62
N THR A 496 -23.19 2.67 1.33
CA THR A 496 -22.30 1.69 1.97
C THR A 496 -22.11 1.88 3.47
N GLY A 497 -22.43 3.07 3.99
CA GLY A 497 -22.09 3.48 5.35
C GLY A 497 -20.63 3.88 5.55
N ARG A 498 -19.78 3.88 4.50
CA ARG A 498 -18.37 4.29 4.62
C ARG A 498 -18.27 5.77 4.98
N GLU A 499 -17.77 6.08 6.16
CA GLU A 499 -17.63 7.47 6.63
C GLU A 499 -16.65 8.30 5.79
N ILE A 500 -16.96 9.59 5.66
CA ILE A 500 -16.02 10.59 5.14
C ILE A 500 -15.12 11.00 6.31
N VAL A 501 -13.83 10.65 6.23
CA VAL A 501 -12.87 10.78 7.35
C VAL A 501 -11.84 11.88 7.14
N ARG A 502 -11.81 12.51 5.95
CA ARG A 502 -10.96 13.67 5.65
C ARG A 502 -11.81 14.84 5.17
N THR A 503 -11.32 16.06 5.39
CA THR A 503 -11.83 17.26 4.71
C THR A 503 -11.16 17.40 3.36
N MET A 504 -11.83 18.03 2.40
CA MET A 504 -11.24 18.28 1.08
C MET A 504 -9.92 19.06 1.19
N ILE A 505 -8.96 18.71 0.33
CA ILE A 505 -7.64 19.34 0.30
C ILE A 505 -7.75 20.86 0.06
N SER A 506 -6.95 21.62 0.81
CA SER A 506 -6.86 23.07 0.66
C SER A 506 -6.00 23.44 -0.56
N GLY A 507 -6.38 24.46 -1.34
CA GLY A 507 -5.53 25.03 -2.41
C GLY A 507 -5.87 24.63 -3.85
N SER A 508 -5.45 25.51 -4.77
CA SER A 508 -5.67 25.61 -6.24
C SER A 508 -7.09 25.30 -6.75
N ASN A 509 -7.95 26.32 -6.73
CA ASN A 509 -9.08 26.43 -7.67
C ASN A 509 -8.59 26.81 -9.06
#